data_AF-A0A2X2UI24-F1
#
_entry.id   AF-A0A2X2UI24-F1
#
_cell.length_a   1.000
_cell.length_b   1.000
_cell.length_c   1.000
_cell.angle_alpha   90.00
_cell.angle_beta   90.00
_cell.angle_gamma   90.00
#
_symmetry.space_group_name_H-M   'P 1'
#
loop_
_entity.id
_entity.type
_entity.pdbx_description
1 polymer ?
#
loop_
_entity_poly.entity_id
_entity_poly.type
_entity_poly.pdbx_seq_one_letter_code
_entity_poly.pdbx_strand_id
1 'polypeptide(L)'
;MREAGVVSLNIRMVRECYQMIDLMEKQDFVFTQEDKRILLSYAFHQQDLDCVHDAVIHIAAVREKEKSQGNLEAGIIEQYAIRGGSELQERIKEYIIQLEVANINQEIANRLLVKILQDKNVDYELDRMLEELRKREDEKKKENEAVRR
;
A
#
# COMPACT_ATOMS: atom_id res chain seq x y z
N MET A 1 6.92 -39.40 7.22
CA MET A 1 6.14 -38.17 6.95
C MET A 1 7.10 -37.00 7.07
N ARG A 2 7.47 -36.35 5.96
CA ARG A 2 8.25 -35.10 6.03
C ARG A 2 7.28 -34.00 6.39
N GLU A 3 7.56 -33.28 7.46
CA GLU A 3 6.88 -32.02 7.78
C GLU A 3 6.91 -31.16 6.52
N ALA A 4 5.72 -30.83 6.00
CA ALA A 4 5.59 -29.79 5.01
C ALA A 4 6.09 -28.52 5.69
N GLY A 5 7.34 -28.15 5.40
CA GLY A 5 7.93 -26.91 5.88
C GLY A 5 6.93 -25.81 5.61
N VAL A 6 6.49 -25.15 6.69
CA VAL A 6 5.67 -23.95 6.60
C VAL A 6 6.44 -23.02 5.66
N VAL A 7 5.98 -22.89 4.42
CA VAL A 7 6.50 -21.91 3.47
C VAL A 7 6.26 -20.59 4.18
N SER A 8 7.31 -19.97 4.72
CA SER A 8 7.18 -18.63 5.28
C SER A 8 6.68 -17.76 4.15
N LEU A 9 5.43 -17.33 4.24
CA LEU A 9 4.86 -16.37 3.32
C LEU A 9 5.73 -15.12 3.47
N ASN A 10 6.56 -14.80 2.48
CA ASN A 10 7.51 -13.68 2.58
C ASN A 10 6.80 -12.36 2.27
N ILE A 11 5.73 -12.10 3.02
CA ILE A 11 4.89 -10.90 2.96
C ILE A 11 5.74 -9.64 3.19
N ARG A 12 6.77 -9.74 4.04
CA ARG A 12 7.76 -8.67 4.22
C ARG A 12 8.42 -8.27 2.89
N MET A 13 8.86 -9.23 2.08
CA MET A 13 9.50 -8.92 0.79
C MET A 13 8.53 -8.28 -0.20
N VAL A 14 7.27 -8.70 -0.19
CA VAL A 14 6.21 -8.04 -0.98
C VAL A 14 6.03 -6.58 -0.55
N ARG A 15 6.04 -6.29 0.76
CA ARG A 15 6.01 -4.91 1.28
C ARG A 15 7.19 -4.08 0.81
N GLU A 16 8.42 -4.59 0.97
CA GLU A 16 9.63 -3.87 0.56
C GLU A 16 9.63 -3.61 -0.95
N CYS A 17 9.26 -4.61 -1.75
CA CYS A 17 9.12 -4.48 -3.20
C CYS A 17 8.10 -3.39 -3.58
N TYR A 18 6.91 -3.42 -2.97
CA TYR A 18 5.88 -2.42 -3.21
C TYR A 18 6.37 -1.01 -2.85
N GLN A 19 7.00 -0.83 -1.69
CA GLN A 19 7.52 0.46 -1.24
C GLN A 19 8.60 1.00 -2.16
N MET A 20 9.49 0.12 -2.66
CA MET A 20 10.52 0.53 -3.60
C MET A 20 9.92 0.94 -4.95
N ILE A 21 8.96 0.18 -5.48
CA ILE A 21 8.23 0.56 -6.71
C ILE A 21 7.58 1.94 -6.52
N ASP A 22 6.85 2.15 -5.41
CA ASP A 22 6.22 3.45 -5.10
C ASP A 22 7.24 4.60 -4.97
N LEU A 23 8.40 4.36 -4.36
CA LEU A 23 9.49 5.34 -4.28
C LEU A 23 9.99 5.71 -5.68
N MET A 24 10.18 4.72 -6.56
CA MET A 24 10.66 4.95 -7.91
C MET A 24 9.61 5.64 -8.78
N GLU A 25 8.33 5.28 -8.66
CA GLU A 25 7.24 5.99 -9.35
C GLU A 25 7.14 7.45 -8.93
N LYS A 26 7.43 7.77 -7.66
CA LYS A 26 7.56 9.16 -7.17
C LYS A 26 8.77 9.90 -7.73
N GLN A 27 9.73 9.20 -8.33
CA GLN A 27 10.91 9.74 -9.01
C GLN A 27 10.78 9.66 -10.55
N ASP A 28 9.54 9.59 -11.07
CA ASP A 28 9.20 9.57 -12.50
C ASP A 28 9.62 8.30 -13.28
N PHE A 29 9.99 7.21 -12.58
CA PHE A 29 10.12 5.90 -13.22
C PHE A 29 8.74 5.30 -13.51
N VAL A 30 8.63 4.55 -14.60
CA VAL A 30 7.36 3.96 -15.04
C VAL A 30 7.41 2.44 -14.96
N PHE A 31 6.43 1.85 -14.28
CA PHE A 31 6.21 0.41 -14.24
C PHE A 31 4.84 0.08 -14.83
N THR A 32 4.80 -0.92 -15.71
CA THR A 32 3.52 -1.46 -16.18
C THR A 32 2.85 -2.30 -15.09
N GLN A 33 1.55 -2.57 -15.23
CA GLN A 33 0.86 -3.48 -14.30
C GLN A 33 1.46 -4.89 -14.32
N GLU A 34 1.97 -5.33 -15.47
CA GLU A 34 2.63 -6.63 -15.59
C GLU A 34 3.96 -6.64 -14.83
N ASP A 35 4.74 -5.56 -14.91
CA ASP A 35 5.99 -5.43 -14.15
C ASP A 35 5.73 -5.55 -12.66
N LYS A 36 4.73 -4.80 -12.15
CA LYS A 36 4.35 -4.83 -10.74
C LYS A 36 3.92 -6.24 -10.32
N ARG A 37 3.09 -6.90 -11.12
CA ARG A 37 2.63 -8.26 -10.83
C ARG A 37 3.80 -9.25 -10.74
N ILE A 38 4.70 -9.23 -11.72
CA ILE A 38 5.85 -10.13 -11.75
C ILE A 38 6.83 -9.82 -10.61
N LEU A 39 7.15 -8.54 -10.35
CA LEU A 39 8.06 -8.14 -9.29
C LEU A 39 7.53 -8.51 -7.89
N LEU A 40 6.24 -8.30 -7.62
CA LEU A 40 5.62 -8.68 -6.35
C LEU A 40 5.59 -10.21 -6.18
N SER A 41 5.31 -10.95 -7.26
CA SER A 41 5.39 -12.42 -7.26
C SER A 41 6.82 -12.92 -7.04
N TYR A 42 7.81 -12.30 -7.70
CA TYR A 42 9.23 -12.59 -7.51
C TYR A 42 9.63 -12.36 -6.05
N ALA A 43 9.29 -11.20 -5.48
CA ALA A 43 9.60 -10.83 -4.11
C ALA A 43 9.00 -11.80 -3.09
N PHE A 44 7.77 -12.27 -3.33
CA PHE A 44 7.12 -13.27 -2.48
C PHE A 44 7.91 -14.58 -2.35
N HIS A 45 8.76 -14.90 -3.33
CA HIS A 45 9.61 -16.09 -3.34
C HIS A 45 11.05 -15.83 -2.86
N GLN A 46 11.43 -14.58 -2.57
CA GLN A 46 12.77 -14.24 -2.12
C GLN A 46 12.89 -14.24 -0.59
N GLN A 47 14.12 -14.50 -0.11
CA GLN A 47 14.52 -14.27 1.28
C GLN A 47 15.52 -13.13 1.42
N ASP A 48 16.22 -12.81 0.33
CA ASP A 48 17.21 -11.75 0.25
C ASP A 48 16.55 -10.46 -0.27
N LEU A 49 16.71 -9.38 0.49
CA LEU A 49 16.17 -8.08 0.15
C LEU A 49 16.93 -7.44 -1.02
N ASP A 50 18.24 -7.68 -1.12
CA ASP A 50 19.06 -7.08 -2.16
C ASP A 50 18.66 -7.61 -3.55
N CYS A 51 18.35 -8.90 -3.66
CA CYS A 51 17.78 -9.50 -4.87
C CYS A 51 16.47 -8.84 -5.31
N VAL A 52 15.59 -8.50 -4.36
CA VAL A 52 14.32 -7.83 -4.65
C VAL A 52 14.58 -6.41 -5.14
N HIS A 53 15.48 -5.69 -4.49
CA HIS A 53 15.84 -4.33 -4.89
C HIS A 53 16.50 -4.28 -6.27
N ASP A 54 17.45 -5.17 -6.53
CA ASP A 54 18.13 -5.29 -7.82
C ASP A 54 17.14 -5.58 -8.95
N ALA A 55 16.13 -6.43 -8.70
CA ALA A 55 15.08 -6.72 -9.68
C ALA A 55 14.26 -5.46 -10.02
N VAL A 56 13.85 -4.69 -9.01
CA VAL A 56 13.09 -3.44 -9.23
C VAL A 56 13.93 -2.41 -9.98
N ILE A 57 15.21 -2.23 -9.60
CA ILE A 57 16.14 -1.31 -10.28
C ILE A 57 16.37 -1.72 -11.73
N HIS A 58 16.59 -3.01 -11.98
CA HIS A 58 16.84 -3.51 -13.33
C HIS A 58 15.64 -3.24 -14.24
N ILE A 59 14.42 -3.56 -13.78
CA ILE A 59 13.21 -3.30 -14.56
C ILE A 59 13.01 -1.79 -14.79
N ALA A 60 13.23 -0.95 -13.78
CA ALA A 60 13.15 0.49 -13.96
C ALA A 60 14.15 1.02 -15.00
N ALA A 61 15.39 0.54 -14.96
CA ALA A 61 16.43 0.93 -15.90
C ALA A 61 16.09 0.50 -17.34
N VAL A 62 15.54 -0.70 -17.51
CA VAL A 62 15.06 -1.20 -18.81
C VAL A 62 13.92 -0.33 -19.33
N ARG A 63 12.91 -0.03 -18.51
CA ARG A 63 11.79 0.83 -18.91
C ARG A 63 12.23 2.25 -19.29
N GLU A 64 13.19 2.82 -18.58
CA GLU A 64 13.73 4.15 -18.91
C GLU A 64 14.55 4.14 -20.21
N LYS A 65 15.26 3.04 -20.49
CA LYS A 65 15.94 2.82 -21.77
C LYS A 65 14.94 2.64 -22.92
N GLU A 66 13.87 1.88 -22.72
CA GLU A 66 12.79 1.72 -23.71
C GLU A 66 12.12 3.06 -24.05
N LYS A 67 11.83 3.88 -23.03
CA LYS A 67 11.26 5.23 -23.17
C LYS A 67 12.14 6.16 -24.01
N SER A 68 13.47 6.02 -23.91
CA SER A 68 14.43 6.87 -24.60
C SER A 68 14.85 6.35 -25.99
N GLN A 69 14.88 5.04 -26.21
CA GLN A 69 15.42 4.42 -27.44
C GLN A 69 14.35 3.76 -28.32
N GLY A 70 13.11 3.57 -27.85
CA GLY A 70 11.98 3.03 -28.62
C GLY A 70 12.08 1.53 -28.99
N ASN A 71 13.17 0.86 -28.62
CA ASN A 71 13.32 -0.59 -28.78
C ASN A 71 12.87 -1.30 -27.51
N LEU A 72 11.80 -2.10 -27.62
CA LEU A 72 11.33 -2.99 -26.57
C LEU A 72 12.36 -4.09 -26.33
N GLU A 73 12.98 -4.13 -25.16
CA GLU A 73 13.72 -5.30 -24.70
C GLU A 73 12.69 -6.33 -24.19
N ALA A 74 11.89 -6.83 -25.12
CA ALA A 74 10.82 -7.78 -24.86
C ALA A 74 11.40 -9.04 -24.19
N GLY A 75 10.90 -9.35 -23.00
CA GLY A 75 11.23 -10.58 -22.27
C GLY A 75 12.17 -10.42 -21.08
N ILE A 76 12.69 -9.22 -20.75
CA ILE A 76 13.53 -9.06 -19.54
C ILE A 76 12.72 -9.34 -18.27
N ILE A 77 11.46 -8.88 -18.23
CA ILE A 77 10.57 -9.14 -17.08
C ILE A 77 10.32 -10.65 -16.88
N GLU A 78 10.39 -11.47 -17.94
CA GLU A 78 10.20 -12.92 -17.83
C GLU A 78 11.30 -13.62 -17.01
N GLN A 79 12.48 -13.00 -16.85
CA GLN A 79 13.57 -13.53 -16.02
C GLN A 79 13.18 -13.60 -14.54
N TYR A 80 12.25 -12.74 -14.12
CA TYR A 80 11.72 -12.70 -12.76
C TYR A 80 10.44 -13.51 -12.60
N ALA A 81 9.90 -14.09 -13.68
CA ALA A 81 8.68 -14.87 -13.63
C ALA A 81 8.91 -16.17 -12.86
N ILE A 82 8.20 -16.33 -11.74
CA ILE A 82 8.21 -17.57 -10.99
C ILE A 82 7.31 -18.58 -11.68
N ARG A 83 7.86 -19.75 -12.02
CA ARG A 83 7.14 -20.85 -12.66
C ARG A 83 7.25 -22.10 -11.80
N GLY A 84 6.11 -22.73 -11.51
CA GLY A 84 6.05 -24.02 -10.84
C GLY A 84 5.01 -24.04 -9.72
N GLY A 85 4.42 -25.21 -9.49
CA GLY A 85 3.29 -25.39 -8.56
C GLY A 85 2.02 -25.80 -9.30
N SER A 86 0.99 -26.19 -8.54
CA SER A 86 -0.34 -26.42 -9.12
C SER A 86 -1.05 -25.08 -9.38
N GLU A 87 -2.00 -25.08 -10.31
CA GLU A 87 -2.82 -23.89 -10.59
C GLU A 87 -3.45 -23.31 -9.32
N LEU A 88 -3.93 -24.18 -8.42
CA LEU A 88 -4.50 -23.74 -7.14
C LEU A 88 -3.47 -23.06 -6.24
N GLN A 89 -2.24 -23.57 -6.18
CA GLN A 89 -1.17 -22.94 -5.39
C GLN A 89 -0.83 -21.56 -5.92
N GLU A 90 -0.71 -21.40 -7.25
CA GLU A 90 -0.41 -20.10 -7.86
C GLU A 90 -1.54 -19.09 -7.60
N ARG A 91 -2.80 -19.51 -7.72
CA ARG A 91 -3.96 -18.66 -7.38
C ARG A 91 -3.98 -18.24 -5.91
N ILE A 92 -3.60 -19.14 -4.99
CA ILE A 92 -3.50 -18.83 -3.58
C ILE A 92 -2.41 -17.79 -3.32
N LYS A 93 -1.23 -17.96 -3.92
CA LYS A 93 -0.12 -17.00 -3.79
C LYS A 93 -0.48 -15.63 -4.34
N GLU A 94 -1.07 -15.59 -5.55
CA GLU A 94 -1.52 -14.35 -6.17
C GLU A 94 -2.53 -13.63 -5.29
N TYR A 95 -3.49 -14.36 -4.72
CA TYR A 95 -4.47 -13.77 -3.81
C TYR A 95 -3.85 -13.22 -2.52
N ILE A 96 -2.86 -13.91 -1.95
CA ILE A 96 -2.13 -13.41 -0.77
C ILE A 96 -1.39 -12.11 -1.09
N ILE A 97 -0.73 -12.03 -2.25
CA ILE A 97 -0.03 -10.82 -2.70
C ILE A 97 -1.03 -9.67 -2.90
N GLN A 98 -2.17 -9.93 -3.56
CA GLN A 98 -3.21 -8.92 -3.77
C GLN A 98 -3.78 -8.38 -2.45
N LEU A 99 -4.04 -9.26 -1.49
CA LEU A 99 -4.48 -8.86 -0.15
C LEU A 99 -3.42 -7.98 0.54
N GLU A 100 -2.14 -8.34 0.43
CA GLU A 100 -1.09 -7.53 1.04
C GLU A 100 -0.98 -6.14 0.41
N VAL A 101 -1.06 -6.04 -0.92
CA VAL A 101 -1.11 -4.75 -1.61
C VAL A 101 -2.31 -3.92 -1.15
N ALA A 102 -3.49 -4.55 -0.99
CA ALA A 102 -4.67 -3.86 -0.48
C ALA A 102 -4.45 -3.36 0.97
N ASN A 103 -3.83 -4.15 1.83
CA ASN A 103 -3.48 -3.76 3.19
C ASN A 103 -2.53 -2.55 3.21
N ILE A 104 -1.47 -2.56 2.39
CA ILE A 104 -0.52 -1.44 2.28
C ILE A 104 -1.26 -0.17 1.84
N ASN A 105 -2.09 -0.25 0.80
CA ASN A 105 -2.87 0.88 0.30
C ASN A 105 -3.80 1.44 1.39
N GLN A 106 -4.45 0.56 2.16
CA GLN A 106 -5.31 0.96 3.27
C GLN A 106 -4.51 1.66 4.39
N GLU A 107 -3.33 1.15 4.74
CA GLU A 107 -2.44 1.80 5.70
C GLU A 107 -2.02 3.21 5.26
N ILE A 108 -1.68 3.38 3.97
CA ILE A 108 -1.33 4.68 3.39
C ILE A 108 -2.53 5.63 3.45
N ALA A 109 -3.71 5.16 3.01
CA ALA A 109 -4.95 5.96 3.04
C ALA A 109 -5.30 6.42 4.46
N ASN A 110 -5.18 5.52 5.45
CA ASN A 110 -5.41 5.84 6.85
C ASN A 110 -4.44 6.91 7.37
N ARG A 111 -3.14 6.81 7.03
CA ARG A 111 -2.15 7.83 7.42
C ARG A 111 -2.45 9.19 6.80
N LEU A 112 -2.83 9.23 5.53
CA LEU A 112 -3.22 10.47 4.84
C LEU A 112 -4.47 11.09 5.47
N LEU A 113 -5.47 10.26 5.81
CA LEU A 113 -6.69 10.72 6.46
C LEU A 113 -6.37 11.36 7.83
N VAL A 114 -5.55 10.70 8.65
CA VAL A 114 -5.11 11.26 9.94
C VAL A 114 -4.43 12.62 9.75
N LYS A 115 -3.53 12.74 8.77
CA LYS A 115 -2.86 14.00 8.47
C LYS A 115 -3.85 15.10 8.06
N ILE A 116 -4.82 14.79 7.20
CA ILE A 116 -5.84 15.76 6.77
C ILE A 116 -6.70 16.23 7.96
N LEU A 117 -7.08 15.33 8.87
CA LEU A 117 -7.85 15.67 10.06
C LEU A 117 -7.06 16.59 11.00
N GLN A 118 -5.75 16.31 11.17
CA GLN A 118 -4.83 17.16 11.94
C GLN A 118 -4.66 18.53 11.29
N ASP A 119 -4.40 18.59 9.98
CA ASP A 119 -4.20 19.84 9.23
C ASP A 119 -5.46 20.73 9.26
N LYS A 120 -6.65 20.12 9.30
CA LYS A 120 -7.94 20.81 9.43
C LYS A 120 -8.33 21.15 10.87
N ASN A 121 -7.50 20.76 11.85
CA ASN A 121 -7.75 20.99 13.28
C ASN A 121 -9.16 20.50 13.72
N VAL A 122 -9.62 19.40 13.12
CA VAL A 122 -11.01 18.91 13.25
C VAL A 122 -11.35 18.60 14.70
N ASP A 123 -10.39 18.04 15.44
CA ASP A 123 -10.59 17.72 16.87
C ASP A 123 -10.94 18.97 17.67
N TYR A 124 -10.22 20.08 17.43
CA TYR A 124 -10.48 21.35 18.09
C TYR A 124 -11.77 22.03 17.60
N GLU A 125 -12.09 21.94 16.30
CA GLU A 125 -13.37 22.45 15.79
C GLU A 125 -14.56 21.68 16.40
N LEU A 126 -14.44 20.36 16.50
CA LEU A 126 -15.45 19.49 17.09
C LEU A 126 -15.66 19.80 18.58
N ASP A 127 -14.57 19.91 19.36
CA ASP A 127 -14.62 20.29 20.77
C ASP A 127 -15.27 21.67 20.97
N ARG A 128 -14.92 22.65 20.13
CA ARG A 128 -15.54 23.98 20.15
C ARG A 128 -17.04 23.91 19.88
N MET A 129 -17.46 23.17 18.87
CA MET A 129 -18.88 23.02 18.51
C MET A 129 -19.68 22.33 19.64
N LEU A 130 -19.10 21.32 20.29
CA LEU A 130 -19.71 20.65 21.43
C LEU A 130 -19.87 21.60 22.63
N GLU A 131 -18.88 22.44 22.90
CA GLU A 131 -18.94 23.44 23.97
C GLU A 131 -20.00 24.52 23.70
N GLU A 132 -20.11 25.00 22.45
CA GLU A 132 -21.17 25.93 22.04
C GLU A 132 -22.58 25.33 22.18
N LEU A 133 -22.76 24.06 21.82
CA LEU A 133 -24.03 23.36 22.00
C LEU A 133 -24.40 23.25 23.48
N ARG A 134 -23.46 22.88 24.35
CA ARG A 134 -23.68 22.81 25.81
C ARG A 134 -24.08 24.16 26.39
N LYS A 135 -23.41 25.24 26.01
CA LYS A 135 -23.78 26.60 26.47
C LYS A 135 -25.21 26.97 26.07
N ARG A 136 -25.61 26.69 24.83
CA ARG A 136 -26.98 26.96 24.35
C ARG A 136 -28.02 26.13 25.10
N GLU A 137 -27.72 24.89 25.45
CA GLU A 137 -28.61 24.06 26.25
C GLU A 137 -28.76 24.60 27.68
N ASP A 138 -27.67 25.03 28.30
CA ASP A 138 -27.69 25.58 29.66
C ASP A 138 -28.40 26.94 29.71
N GLU A 139 -28.21 27.79 28.71
CA GLU A 139 -28.95 29.05 28.55
C GLU A 139 -30.46 28.78 28.41
N LYS A 140 -30.86 27.83 27.56
CA LYS A 140 -32.26 27.42 27.40
C LYS A 140 -32.86 26.85 28.69
N LYS A 141 -32.09 26.08 29.48
CA LYS A 141 -32.55 25.57 30.78
C LYS A 141 -32.80 26.71 31.76
N LYS A 142 -31.86 27.65 31.88
CA LYS A 142 -32.00 28.84 32.74
C LYS A 142 -33.19 29.71 32.34
N GLU A 143 -33.40 29.92 31.05
CA GLU A 143 -34.53 30.70 30.53
C GLU A 143 -35.87 30.02 30.84
N ASN A 144 -35.97 28.71 30.64
CA ASN A 144 -37.17 27.94 30.98
C ASN A 144 -37.47 27.90 32.48
N GLU A 145 -36.44 27.90 33.34
CA GLU A 145 -36.62 28.00 34.80
C GLU A 145 -37.04 29.40 35.24
N ALA A 146 -36.53 30.45 34.57
CA ALA A 146 -36.92 31.83 34.84
C ALA A 146 -38.37 32.12 34.43
N VAL A 147 -38.88 31.50 33.36
CA VAL A 147 -40.28 31.63 32.92
C VAL A 147 -41.27 30.88 33.83
N ARG A 148 -40.79 29.89 34.59
CA ARG A 148 -41.61 29.08 35.51
C ARG A 148 -41.69 29.63 36.94
N ARG A 149 -40.94 30.68 37.27
CA ARG A 149 -40.99 31.38 38.55
C ARG A 149 -41.84 32.64 38.44
#